data_AF-A0A3D4V1J6-F1
#
_entry.id   AF-A0A3D4V1J6-F1
#
_cell.length_a   1.000
_cell.length_b   1.000
_cell.length_c   1.000
_cell.angle_alpha   90.00
_cell.angle_beta   90.00
_cell.angle_gamma   90.00
#
_symmetry.space_group_name_H-M   'P 1'
#
loop_
_entity.id
_entity.type
_entity.pdbx_description
1 polymer ?
#
loop_
_entity_poly.entity_id
_entity_poly.type
_entity_poly.pdbx_seq_one_letter_code
_entity_poly.pdbx_strand_id
1 'polypeptide(L)'
;WLPALDTPLRGTHNWLRNVITHEFTHIIQIQKAMKGKRKYPISYIQWLSYEDVRRPDVLYGFPNGIATLPFASINVPAWLAEGTAQYQRQGLLYETWDSHRDMILRTRILSDTYFSLEEMGTFSSKTSIERETVYNQGFAFVIYLVDLFGEDVLREISASLGQRGVYNVAEAIEIATGFPGKSVFEDWITERKEFYNKAVEDLNTTESTYVEKEGFFNFYPKVSPDGSSLAYLSNKGRDFSLASLYLKDKNGAKEIAQVSNQLFDNHQQHTSATEKPLITILATSYSFSPDGKNIAYSVNKATKYGESYRDIFVYNLETETHKKLTNGARIESPSWSSDGSKIAAVRYNKGTQNLVILNPETKEITSLTSYKNGETIYTPVWNPESNLIYFAFANRGSRSILRYDLRSKNVEPVIDDEFIDTRDPFIS
;
A
#
# COMPACT_ATOMS: atom_id res chain seq x y z
N TRP A 1 -1.46 2.97 19.07
CA TRP A 1 -2.14 3.41 17.83
C TRP A 1 -1.13 3.24 16.71
N LEU A 2 -1.37 2.36 15.72
CA LEU A 2 -0.48 2.24 14.57
C LEU A 2 -0.81 3.38 13.59
N PRO A 3 0.19 4.05 12.99
CA PRO A 3 -0.08 5.07 11.97
C PRO A 3 -0.88 4.45 10.81
N ALA A 4 -1.74 5.25 10.18
CA ALA A 4 -2.52 4.80 9.04
C ALA A 4 -1.61 4.42 7.86
N LEU A 5 -2.05 3.45 7.05
CA LEU A 5 -1.36 3.07 5.81
C LEU A 5 -1.38 4.27 4.85
N ASP A 6 -0.24 4.93 4.67
CA ASP A 6 -0.07 5.94 3.62
C ASP A 6 0.45 5.26 2.35
N THR A 7 -0.21 5.50 1.22
CA THR A 7 0.15 4.89 -0.07
C THR A 7 0.78 5.87 -1.07
N PRO A 8 1.60 6.88 -0.69
CA PRO A 8 2.31 7.65 -1.70
C PRO A 8 3.12 6.63 -2.51
N LEU A 9 2.82 6.56 -3.81
CA LEU A 9 3.40 5.58 -4.73
C LEU A 9 4.91 5.50 -4.47
N ARG A 10 5.44 4.27 -4.34
CA ARG A 10 6.86 3.96 -4.11
C ARG A 10 7.69 4.80 -5.08
N GLY A 11 8.25 5.90 -4.59
CA GLY A 11 8.69 7.02 -5.43
C GLY A 11 10.18 7.25 -5.28
N THR A 12 10.91 6.97 -6.37
CA THR A 12 12.37 7.09 -6.60
C THR A 12 13.16 5.77 -6.64
N HIS A 13 12.53 4.62 -6.40
CA HIS A 13 13.19 3.32 -6.64
C HIS A 13 13.43 3.10 -8.14
N ASN A 14 14.37 2.21 -8.48
CA ASN A 14 14.75 1.86 -9.85
C ASN A 14 13.67 0.98 -10.53
N TRP A 15 12.43 1.47 -10.56
CA TRP A 15 11.21 0.72 -10.87
C TRP A 15 11.28 0.01 -12.21
N LEU A 16 11.86 0.64 -13.24
CA LEU A 16 11.97 0.02 -14.56
C LEU A 16 12.88 -1.20 -14.53
N ARG A 17 14.02 -1.12 -13.83
CA ARG A 17 14.90 -2.27 -13.65
C ARG A 17 14.21 -3.33 -12.81
N ASN A 18 13.54 -2.93 -11.73
CA ASN A 18 12.80 -3.85 -10.86
C ASN A 18 11.77 -4.65 -11.65
N VAL A 19 10.89 -3.97 -12.41
CA VAL A 19 9.84 -4.61 -13.21
C VAL A 19 10.46 -5.54 -14.27
N ILE A 20 11.51 -5.10 -14.97
CA ILE A 20 12.17 -5.96 -15.97
C ILE A 20 12.76 -7.21 -15.31
N THR A 21 13.45 -7.08 -14.18
CA THR A 21 14.03 -8.24 -13.48
C THR A 21 12.95 -9.15 -12.91
N HIS A 22 11.86 -8.57 -12.38
CA HIS A 22 10.70 -9.29 -11.83
C HIS A 22 10.05 -10.17 -12.91
N GLU A 23 9.67 -9.58 -14.03
CA GLU A 23 9.04 -10.30 -15.13
C GLU A 23 10.00 -11.31 -15.79
N PHE A 24 11.29 -10.99 -15.84
CA PHE A 24 12.29 -11.92 -16.36
C PHE A 24 12.46 -13.14 -15.45
N THR A 25 12.42 -12.96 -14.13
CA THR A 25 12.42 -14.07 -13.15
C THR A 25 11.26 -15.02 -13.40
N HIS A 26 10.04 -14.50 -13.61
CA HIS A 26 8.87 -15.32 -13.95
C HIS A 26 9.11 -16.18 -15.19
N ILE A 27 9.64 -15.60 -16.27
CA ILE A 27 9.91 -16.33 -17.52
C ILE A 27 10.88 -17.50 -17.29
N ILE A 28 11.98 -17.25 -16.57
CA ILE A 28 13.00 -18.26 -16.30
C ILE A 28 12.47 -19.35 -15.36
N GLN A 29 11.79 -18.95 -14.29
CA GLN A 29 11.26 -19.87 -13.29
C GLN A 29 10.18 -20.78 -13.88
N ILE A 30 9.20 -20.20 -14.58
CA ILE A 30 8.13 -20.96 -15.24
C ILE A 30 8.74 -21.94 -16.25
N GLN A 31 9.71 -21.50 -17.06
CA GLN A 31 10.41 -22.38 -18.00
C GLN A 31 11.08 -23.56 -17.27
N LYS A 32 11.75 -23.29 -16.15
CA LYS A 32 12.47 -24.31 -15.41
C LYS A 32 11.54 -25.31 -14.73
N ALA A 33 10.38 -24.85 -14.27
CA ALA A 33 9.35 -25.67 -13.64
C ALA A 33 8.46 -26.43 -14.65
N MET A 34 8.67 -26.28 -15.97
CA MET A 34 7.90 -27.05 -16.95
C MET A 34 8.28 -28.54 -16.92
N LYS A 35 7.28 -29.42 -16.80
CA LYS A 35 7.47 -30.89 -16.89
C LYS A 35 7.68 -31.40 -18.33
N GLY A 36 7.43 -30.53 -19.31
CA GLY A 36 7.44 -30.86 -20.72
C GLY A 36 8.13 -29.80 -21.57
N LYS A 37 8.15 -30.02 -22.88
CA LYS A 37 8.73 -29.06 -23.84
C LYS A 37 7.81 -27.84 -23.96
N ARG A 38 8.40 -26.64 -24.09
CA ARG A 38 7.71 -25.36 -24.37
C ARG A 38 6.68 -25.42 -25.49
N LYS A 39 6.93 -26.25 -26.52
CA LYS A 39 6.04 -26.41 -27.68
C LYS A 39 4.68 -27.01 -27.32
N TYR A 40 4.59 -27.78 -26.23
CA TYR A 40 3.36 -28.43 -25.78
C TYR A 40 3.15 -28.12 -24.30
N PRO A 41 2.73 -26.87 -24.01
CA PRO A 41 2.76 -26.36 -22.66
C PRO A 41 1.61 -26.85 -21.79
N ILE A 42 0.58 -27.51 -22.32
CA ILE A 42 -0.53 -28.13 -21.57
C ILE A 42 -0.98 -29.37 -22.34
N SER A 43 -1.37 -30.43 -21.61
CA SER A 43 -2.06 -31.59 -22.16
C SER A 43 -3.22 -31.95 -21.25
N TYR A 44 -4.33 -32.42 -21.81
CA TYR A 44 -5.46 -32.92 -21.06
C TYR A 44 -6.05 -34.14 -21.77
N ILE A 45 -6.60 -35.08 -21.01
CA ILE A 45 -7.50 -36.11 -21.54
C ILE A 45 -8.92 -35.60 -21.32
N GLN A 46 -9.71 -35.57 -22.38
CA GLN A 46 -11.13 -35.22 -22.31
C GLN A 46 -11.96 -36.40 -22.78
N TRP A 47 -12.87 -36.83 -21.93
CA TRP A 47 -13.88 -37.82 -22.23
C TRP A 47 -15.23 -37.13 -22.34
N LEU A 48 -15.97 -37.46 -23.41
CA LEU A 48 -17.30 -36.94 -23.69
C LEU A 48 -18.25 -38.13 -23.83
N SER A 49 -19.35 -38.10 -23.10
CA SER A 49 -20.50 -38.97 -23.36
C SER A 49 -21.57 -38.20 -24.13
N TYR A 50 -22.32 -38.93 -24.96
CA TYR A 50 -23.34 -38.37 -25.84
C TYR A 50 -24.67 -39.06 -25.59
N GLU A 51 -25.77 -38.36 -25.83
CA GLU A 51 -27.12 -38.92 -25.78
C GLU A 51 -27.33 -39.99 -26.86
N ASP A 52 -28.09 -41.04 -26.52
CA ASP A 52 -28.43 -42.13 -27.44
C ASP A 52 -29.40 -41.69 -28.55
N VAL A 53 -30.23 -40.68 -28.26
CA VAL A 53 -31.23 -40.17 -29.20
C VAL A 53 -30.59 -39.14 -30.13
N ARG A 54 -30.34 -39.55 -31.37
CA ARG A 54 -29.80 -38.68 -32.42
C ARG A 54 -30.73 -38.58 -33.63
N ARG A 55 -30.69 -37.42 -34.27
CA ARG A 55 -31.25 -37.22 -35.60
C ARG A 55 -30.45 -38.04 -36.63
N PRO A 56 -31.06 -38.64 -37.67
CA PRO A 56 -30.36 -39.52 -38.61
C PRO A 56 -29.20 -38.87 -39.38
N ASP A 57 -29.22 -37.54 -39.49
CA ASP A 57 -28.24 -36.69 -40.16
C ASP A 57 -27.09 -36.21 -39.26
N VAL A 58 -27.07 -36.57 -37.98
CA VAL A 58 -26.03 -36.15 -37.02
C VAL A 58 -25.22 -37.34 -36.54
N LEU A 59 -23.90 -37.28 -36.72
CA LEU A 59 -22.97 -38.38 -36.44
C LEU A 59 -22.92 -38.76 -34.95
N TYR A 60 -23.06 -37.78 -34.04
CA TYR A 60 -23.06 -37.94 -32.58
C TYR A 60 -24.28 -37.24 -31.95
N GLY A 61 -24.83 -37.76 -30.85
CA GLY A 61 -25.87 -37.07 -30.07
C GLY A 61 -25.35 -35.80 -29.39
N PHE A 62 -26.20 -35.08 -28.65
CA PHE A 62 -25.71 -33.97 -27.82
C PHE A 62 -24.83 -34.50 -26.67
N PRO A 63 -23.73 -33.83 -26.30
CA PRO A 63 -22.91 -34.27 -25.17
C PRO A 63 -23.69 -34.12 -23.86
N ASN A 64 -23.89 -35.22 -23.14
CA ASN A 64 -24.59 -35.26 -21.85
C ASN A 64 -23.66 -35.49 -20.66
N GLY A 65 -22.36 -35.66 -20.90
CA GLY A 65 -21.35 -35.80 -19.87
C GLY A 65 -19.98 -35.38 -20.39
N ILE A 66 -19.24 -34.69 -19.53
CA ILE A 66 -17.87 -34.26 -19.81
C ILE A 66 -17.00 -34.58 -18.60
N ALA A 67 -15.91 -35.30 -18.81
CA ALA A 67 -14.85 -35.49 -17.83
C ALA A 67 -13.55 -35.00 -18.44
N THR A 68 -12.87 -34.06 -17.77
CA THR A 68 -11.57 -33.53 -18.21
C THR A 68 -10.53 -33.83 -17.15
N LEU A 69 -9.45 -34.49 -17.55
CA LEU A 69 -8.26 -34.78 -16.75
C LEU A 69 -7.11 -33.92 -17.27
N PRO A 70 -6.89 -32.72 -16.70
CA PRO A 70 -5.75 -31.89 -17.07
C PRO A 70 -4.47 -32.46 -16.49
N PHE A 71 -3.38 -32.43 -17.27
CA PHE A 71 -2.04 -32.68 -16.78
C PHE A 71 -1.35 -31.34 -16.57
N ALA A 72 -1.14 -30.98 -15.31
CA ALA A 72 -0.39 -29.78 -14.94
C ALA A 72 1.08 -29.94 -15.35
N SER A 73 1.39 -29.35 -16.49
CA SER A 73 2.72 -29.21 -17.08
C SER A 73 3.54 -28.10 -16.41
N ILE A 74 2.88 -27.19 -15.69
CA ILE A 74 3.44 -26.08 -14.90
C ILE A 74 2.65 -26.04 -13.59
N ASN A 75 3.34 -25.99 -12.45
CA ASN A 75 2.74 -25.97 -11.13
C ASN A 75 3.50 -25.08 -10.14
N VAL A 76 3.95 -23.90 -10.59
CA VAL A 76 4.55 -22.89 -9.70
C VAL A 76 3.41 -22.16 -8.95
N PRO A 77 3.36 -22.22 -7.61
CA PRO A 77 2.33 -21.51 -6.86
C PRO A 77 2.57 -20.00 -6.87
N ALA A 78 1.49 -19.21 -6.80
CA ALA A 78 1.52 -17.75 -6.91
C ALA A 78 2.53 -17.11 -5.93
N TRP A 79 2.52 -17.50 -4.66
CA TRP A 79 3.43 -16.96 -3.66
C TRP A 79 4.91 -17.21 -3.97
N LEU A 80 5.26 -18.37 -4.55
CA LEU A 80 6.64 -18.70 -4.87
C LEU A 80 7.08 -17.93 -6.11
N ALA A 81 6.19 -17.78 -7.09
CA ALA A 81 6.46 -16.98 -8.28
C ALA A 81 6.75 -15.53 -7.90
N GLU A 82 5.80 -14.89 -7.22
CA GLU A 82 5.93 -13.49 -6.84
C GLU A 82 7.02 -13.27 -5.80
N GLY A 83 7.10 -14.13 -4.78
CA GLY A 83 8.13 -14.05 -3.75
C GLY A 83 9.55 -14.21 -4.32
N THR A 84 9.77 -15.11 -5.27
CA THR A 84 11.08 -15.26 -5.95
C THR A 84 11.40 -14.06 -6.82
N ALA A 85 10.41 -13.48 -7.50
CA ALA A 85 10.60 -12.28 -8.30
C ALA A 85 10.85 -11.01 -7.46
N GLN A 86 10.28 -10.95 -6.25
CA GLN A 86 10.55 -9.92 -5.24
C GLN A 86 11.89 -10.12 -4.53
N TYR A 87 12.36 -11.37 -4.39
CA TYR A 87 13.65 -11.70 -3.82
C TYR A 87 14.78 -11.27 -4.76
N GLN A 88 15.36 -10.12 -4.44
CA GLN A 88 16.48 -9.57 -5.21
C GLN A 88 17.79 -10.11 -4.65
N ARG A 89 18.74 -10.38 -5.56
CA ARG A 89 20.10 -10.72 -5.15
C ARG A 89 20.70 -9.58 -4.33
N GLN A 90 21.49 -9.94 -3.32
CA GLN A 90 22.16 -8.98 -2.44
C GLN A 90 22.86 -7.85 -3.23
N GLY A 91 22.67 -6.61 -2.77
CA GLY A 91 23.20 -5.40 -3.40
C GLY A 91 22.28 -4.76 -4.44
N LEU A 92 21.19 -5.43 -4.85
CA LEU A 92 20.09 -4.81 -5.56
C LEU A 92 19.07 -4.29 -4.53
N LEU A 93 18.79 -2.98 -4.57
CA LEU A 93 17.92 -2.28 -3.61
C LEU A 93 16.68 -1.70 -4.31
N TYR A 94 16.09 -2.45 -5.25
CA TYR A 94 14.90 -1.97 -5.96
C TYR A 94 13.59 -2.43 -5.32
N GLU A 95 13.65 -3.44 -4.45
CA GLU A 95 12.56 -3.96 -3.62
C GLU A 95 13.14 -4.43 -2.27
N THR A 96 12.51 -4.05 -1.16
CA THR A 96 12.96 -4.40 0.19
C THR A 96 11.78 -4.77 1.09
N TRP A 97 12.07 -5.44 2.21
CA TRP A 97 11.08 -5.63 3.27
C TRP A 97 10.88 -4.29 4.00
N ASP A 98 9.64 -3.84 4.13
CA ASP A 98 9.30 -2.55 4.75
C ASP A 98 8.32 -2.69 5.92
N SER A 99 8.16 -1.61 6.68
CA SER A 99 7.30 -1.59 7.87
C SER A 99 5.81 -1.84 7.56
N HIS A 100 5.35 -1.57 6.34
CA HIS A 100 3.97 -1.81 5.93
C HIS A 100 3.74 -3.29 5.63
N ARG A 101 4.66 -3.93 4.90
CA ARG A 101 4.65 -5.38 4.68
C ARG A 101 4.70 -6.13 6.01
N ASP A 102 5.58 -5.68 6.91
CA ASP A 102 5.69 -6.26 8.26
C ASP A 102 4.40 -6.06 9.07
N MET A 103 3.78 -4.88 9.02
CA MET A 103 2.50 -4.65 9.70
C MET A 103 1.40 -5.60 9.22
N ILE A 104 1.28 -5.82 7.90
CA ILE A 104 0.31 -6.75 7.32
C ILE A 104 0.61 -8.18 7.79
N LEU A 105 1.86 -8.64 7.65
CA LEU A 105 2.25 -9.98 8.05
C LEU A 105 2.06 -10.22 9.55
N ARG A 106 2.57 -9.32 10.40
CA ARG A 106 2.43 -9.36 11.86
C ARG A 106 0.98 -9.46 12.29
N THR A 107 0.09 -8.64 11.70
CA THR A 107 -1.34 -8.67 12.00
C THR A 107 -1.95 -10.04 11.69
N ARG A 108 -1.61 -10.64 10.54
CA ARG A 108 -2.10 -11.96 10.15
C ARG A 108 -1.55 -13.08 11.05
N ILE A 109 -0.28 -13.03 11.41
CA ILE A 109 0.37 -14.03 12.27
C ILE A 109 -0.20 -13.99 13.69
N LEU A 110 -0.31 -12.81 14.30
CA LEU A 110 -0.82 -12.64 15.66
C LEU A 110 -2.33 -12.92 15.79
N SER A 111 -3.09 -12.80 14.70
CA SER A 111 -4.53 -13.10 14.68
C SER A 111 -4.87 -14.50 14.18
N ASP A 112 -3.87 -15.34 13.90
CA ASP A 112 -4.06 -16.66 13.30
C ASP A 112 -4.87 -16.63 11.98
N THR A 113 -4.73 -15.56 11.19
CA THR A 113 -5.37 -15.39 9.88
C THR A 113 -4.39 -15.38 8.70
N TYR A 114 -3.16 -15.84 8.93
CA TYR A 114 -2.18 -16.11 7.88
C TYR A 114 -2.64 -17.28 7.01
N PHE A 115 -2.16 -17.31 5.77
CA PHE A 115 -2.51 -18.39 4.84
C PHE A 115 -1.65 -19.63 5.06
N SER A 116 -2.23 -20.81 4.92
CA SER A 116 -1.47 -22.05 4.73
C SER A 116 -0.67 -22.02 3.43
N LEU A 117 0.29 -22.95 3.31
CA LEU A 117 1.14 -23.09 2.13
C LEU A 117 0.31 -23.29 0.83
N GLU A 118 -0.82 -24.00 0.94
CA GLU A 118 -1.76 -24.24 -0.15
C GLU A 118 -2.64 -23.02 -0.46
N GLU A 119 -3.13 -22.31 0.57
CA GLU A 119 -3.97 -21.12 0.39
C GLU A 119 -3.20 -19.98 -0.31
N MET A 120 -1.90 -19.86 -0.04
CA MET A 120 -1.00 -18.95 -0.74
C MET A 120 -0.80 -19.31 -2.22
N GLY A 121 -1.17 -20.52 -2.65
CA GLY A 121 -0.91 -21.02 -4.00
C GLY A 121 -1.70 -20.32 -5.12
N THR A 122 -2.75 -19.55 -4.79
CA THR A 122 -3.67 -18.94 -5.76
C THR A 122 -4.17 -17.56 -5.35
N PHE A 123 -4.42 -16.70 -6.34
CA PHE A 123 -5.12 -15.42 -6.15
C PHE A 123 -6.65 -15.53 -6.27
N SER A 124 -7.17 -16.66 -6.75
CA SER A 124 -8.61 -16.86 -6.94
C SER A 124 -9.35 -16.75 -5.61
N SER A 125 -10.55 -16.16 -5.67
CA SER A 125 -11.44 -15.99 -4.51
C SER A 125 -10.85 -15.18 -3.34
N LYS A 126 -9.86 -14.31 -3.61
CA LYS A 126 -9.25 -13.40 -2.62
C LYS A 126 -9.60 -11.94 -2.89
N THR A 127 -9.90 -11.22 -1.82
CA THR A 127 -10.00 -9.75 -1.76
C THR A 127 -8.65 -9.07 -2.02
N SER A 128 -8.62 -7.76 -2.25
CA SER A 128 -7.37 -7.04 -2.52
C SER A 128 -6.34 -7.18 -1.39
N ILE A 129 -6.77 -7.10 -0.12
CA ILE A 129 -5.87 -7.25 1.02
C ILE A 129 -5.34 -8.69 1.15
N GLU A 130 -6.15 -9.68 0.80
CA GLU A 130 -5.72 -11.08 0.78
C GLU A 130 -4.76 -11.37 -0.36
N ARG A 131 -4.95 -10.76 -1.54
CA ARG A 131 -3.96 -10.85 -2.62
C ARG A 131 -2.63 -10.24 -2.19
N GLU A 132 -2.66 -9.08 -1.55
CA GLU A 132 -1.48 -8.45 -0.96
C GLU A 132 -0.82 -9.33 0.11
N THR A 133 -1.60 -10.07 0.92
CA THR A 133 -1.06 -11.09 1.84
C THR A 133 -0.31 -12.19 1.09
N VAL A 134 -0.78 -12.67 -0.07
CA VAL A 134 -0.06 -13.69 -0.86
C VAL A 134 1.32 -13.19 -1.29
N TYR A 135 1.43 -11.93 -1.74
CA TYR A 135 2.72 -11.30 -2.06
C TYR A 135 3.62 -11.18 -0.82
N ASN A 136 3.10 -10.61 0.27
CA ASN A 136 3.90 -10.32 1.47
C ASN A 136 4.34 -11.57 2.21
N GLN A 137 3.43 -12.50 2.45
CA GLN A 137 3.72 -13.75 3.13
C GLN A 137 4.62 -14.64 2.26
N GLY A 138 4.37 -14.69 0.94
CA GLY A 138 5.22 -15.40 0.00
C GLY A 138 6.65 -14.86 -0.04
N PHE A 139 6.80 -13.53 -0.12
CA PHE A 139 8.11 -12.89 -0.10
C PHE A 139 8.86 -13.14 1.21
N ALA A 140 8.20 -13.01 2.36
CA ALA A 140 8.81 -13.29 3.66
C ALA A 140 9.24 -14.76 3.80
N PHE A 141 8.43 -15.70 3.29
CA PHE A 141 8.79 -17.11 3.34
C PHE A 141 9.95 -17.44 2.38
N VAL A 142 10.02 -16.79 1.21
CA VAL A 142 11.17 -16.89 0.31
C VAL A 142 12.45 -16.39 0.98
N ILE A 143 12.40 -15.24 1.68
CA ILE A 143 13.53 -14.74 2.46
C ILE A 143 13.97 -15.80 3.49
N TYR A 144 13.01 -16.35 4.26
CA TYR A 144 13.31 -17.41 5.23
C TYR A 144 13.95 -18.66 4.62
N LEU A 145 13.44 -19.13 3.47
CA LEU A 145 14.03 -20.27 2.75
C LEU A 145 15.48 -19.99 2.34
N VAL A 146 15.76 -18.78 1.86
CA VAL A 146 17.11 -18.39 1.45
C VAL A 146 18.03 -18.21 2.66
N ASP A 147 17.55 -17.62 3.76
CA ASP A 147 18.34 -17.47 4.99
C ASP A 147 18.72 -18.84 5.57
N LEU A 148 17.83 -19.84 5.46
CA LEU A 148 18.05 -21.17 6.00
C LEU A 148 18.89 -22.09 5.09
N PHE A 149 18.67 -22.03 3.77
CA PHE A 149 19.24 -22.99 2.81
C PHE A 149 20.16 -22.37 1.75
N GLY A 150 20.29 -21.04 1.72
CA GLY A 150 21.05 -20.29 0.71
C GLY A 150 20.27 -19.98 -0.57
N GLU A 151 20.77 -19.02 -1.36
CA GLU A 151 20.07 -18.51 -2.57
C GLU A 151 19.75 -19.59 -3.61
N ASP A 152 20.57 -20.63 -3.69
CA ASP A 152 20.41 -21.74 -4.64
C ASP A 152 19.12 -22.55 -4.43
N VAL A 153 18.54 -22.51 -3.23
CA VAL A 153 17.31 -23.25 -2.90
C VAL A 153 16.15 -22.87 -3.82
N LEU A 154 16.05 -21.60 -4.24
CA LEU A 154 14.97 -21.14 -5.12
C LEU A 154 15.08 -21.77 -6.51
N ARG A 155 16.30 -21.91 -7.01
CA ARG A 155 16.60 -22.62 -8.28
C ARG A 155 16.27 -24.10 -8.16
N GLU A 156 16.57 -24.71 -7.02
CA GLU A 156 16.39 -26.14 -6.77
C GLU A 156 14.92 -26.52 -6.56
N ILE A 157 14.15 -25.72 -5.83
CA ILE A 157 12.68 -25.86 -5.73
C ILE A 157 12.06 -25.75 -7.12
N SER A 158 12.44 -24.72 -7.89
CA SER A 158 11.93 -24.51 -9.25
C SER A 158 12.28 -25.67 -10.20
N ALA A 159 13.48 -26.26 -10.05
CA ALA A 159 13.87 -27.45 -10.80
C ALA A 159 13.09 -28.70 -10.37
N SER A 160 12.82 -28.85 -9.08
CA SER A 160 12.05 -29.96 -8.50
C SER A 160 10.60 -29.93 -8.94
N LEU A 161 9.99 -28.74 -9.02
CA LEU A 161 8.68 -28.55 -9.65
C LEU A 161 8.66 -28.97 -11.12
N GLY A 162 9.79 -28.95 -11.83
CA GLY A 162 9.89 -29.46 -13.21
C GLY A 162 9.95 -30.99 -13.31
N GLN A 163 10.13 -31.71 -12.21
CA GLN A 163 10.23 -33.17 -12.23
C GLN A 163 8.87 -33.82 -12.48
N ARG A 164 8.88 -34.99 -13.14
CA ARG A 164 7.67 -35.79 -13.33
C ARG A 164 7.23 -36.37 -11.99
N GLY A 165 5.93 -36.29 -11.68
CA GLY A 165 5.36 -36.80 -10.44
C GLY A 165 5.26 -35.76 -9.32
N VAL A 166 6.05 -34.69 -9.37
CA VAL A 166 6.06 -33.63 -8.33
C VAL A 166 4.98 -32.59 -8.60
N TYR A 167 3.83 -32.69 -7.96
CA TYR A 167 2.71 -31.75 -8.20
C TYR A 167 2.52 -30.71 -7.10
N ASN A 168 3.15 -30.93 -5.93
CA ASN A 168 2.99 -30.08 -4.76
C ASN A 168 4.29 -29.33 -4.44
N VAL A 169 4.18 -28.06 -4.06
CA VAL A 169 5.35 -27.25 -3.70
C VAL A 169 6.04 -27.77 -2.43
N ALA A 170 5.30 -28.33 -1.47
CA ALA A 170 5.89 -28.93 -0.28
C ALA A 170 6.84 -30.08 -0.61
N GLU A 171 6.47 -30.93 -1.57
CA GLU A 171 7.31 -32.02 -2.09
C GLU A 171 8.53 -31.46 -2.83
N ALA A 172 8.37 -30.38 -3.61
CA ALA A 172 9.50 -29.73 -4.27
C ALA A 172 10.49 -29.08 -3.28
N ILE A 173 10.00 -28.51 -2.18
CA ILE A 173 10.82 -28.02 -1.07
C ILE A 173 11.56 -29.18 -0.41
N GLU A 174 10.89 -30.31 -0.17
CA GLU A 174 11.53 -31.49 0.42
C GLU A 174 12.64 -32.07 -0.47
N ILE A 175 12.41 -32.16 -1.77
CA ILE A 175 13.44 -32.61 -2.72
C ILE A 175 14.64 -31.64 -2.74
N ALA A 176 14.39 -30.33 -2.66
CA ALA A 176 15.44 -29.32 -2.71
C ALA A 176 16.25 -29.21 -1.40
N THR A 177 15.58 -29.33 -0.25
CA THR A 177 16.16 -29.04 1.06
C THR A 177 16.52 -30.28 1.87
N GLY A 178 15.88 -31.42 1.56
CA GLY A 178 15.92 -32.64 2.37
C GLY A 178 14.98 -32.63 3.57
N PHE A 179 14.20 -31.57 3.78
CA PHE A 179 13.27 -31.42 4.90
C PHE A 179 11.82 -31.34 4.42
N PRO A 180 10.84 -32.00 5.10
CA PRO A 180 9.45 -31.95 4.69
C PRO A 180 8.94 -30.51 4.55
N GLY A 181 8.52 -30.11 3.34
CA GLY A 181 8.24 -28.70 3.05
C GLY A 181 7.09 -28.10 3.87
N LYS A 182 6.15 -28.93 4.34
CA LYS A 182 5.10 -28.51 5.28
C LYS A 182 5.69 -28.16 6.65
N SER A 183 6.59 -29.00 7.16
CA SER A 183 7.28 -28.75 8.42
C SER A 183 8.15 -27.50 8.34
N VAL A 184 8.88 -27.29 7.24
CA VAL A 184 9.66 -26.05 7.03
C VAL A 184 8.76 -24.80 7.12
N PHE A 185 7.56 -24.86 6.56
CA PHE A 185 6.60 -23.75 6.64
C PHE A 185 6.00 -23.59 8.05
N GLU A 186 5.67 -24.68 8.74
CA GLU A 186 5.15 -24.68 10.11
C GLU A 186 6.18 -24.15 11.12
N ASP A 187 7.45 -24.54 10.96
CA ASP A 187 8.57 -24.06 11.76
C ASP A 187 8.75 -22.55 11.56
N TRP A 188 8.70 -22.07 10.32
CA TRP A 188 8.73 -20.64 10.01
C TRP A 188 7.59 -19.87 10.68
N ILE A 189 6.35 -20.36 10.58
CA ILE A 189 5.19 -19.72 11.22
C ILE A 189 5.37 -19.69 12.73
N THR A 190 5.88 -20.77 13.33
CA THR A 190 6.12 -20.85 14.78
C THR A 190 7.15 -19.81 15.21
N GLU A 191 8.29 -19.73 14.50
CA GLU A 191 9.32 -18.73 14.76
C GLU A 191 8.79 -17.30 14.61
N ARG A 192 7.99 -17.03 13.57
CA ARG A 192 7.36 -15.71 13.36
C ARG A 192 6.37 -15.37 14.45
N LYS A 193 5.59 -16.34 14.94
CA LYS A 193 4.69 -16.14 16.09
C LYS A 193 5.48 -15.79 17.35
N GLU A 194 6.55 -16.52 17.65
CA GLU A 194 7.41 -16.22 18.80
C GLU A 194 8.02 -14.81 18.69
N PHE A 195 8.56 -14.48 17.52
CA PHE A 195 9.13 -13.15 17.24
C PHE A 195 8.10 -12.04 17.47
N TYR A 196 6.91 -12.16 16.88
CA TYR A 196 5.90 -11.11 17.00
C TYR A 196 5.25 -11.05 18.38
N ASN A 197 5.04 -12.18 19.05
CA ASN A 197 4.53 -12.20 20.43
C ASN A 197 5.49 -11.47 21.36
N LYS A 198 6.80 -11.72 21.24
CA LYS A 198 7.82 -10.98 21.98
C LYS A 198 7.82 -9.49 21.66
N ALA A 199 7.62 -9.13 20.38
CA ALA A 199 7.56 -7.73 19.96
C ALA A 199 6.35 -6.96 20.51
N VAL A 200 5.30 -7.67 20.95
CA VAL A 200 4.07 -7.07 21.49
C VAL A 200 3.84 -7.35 22.97
N GLU A 201 4.75 -8.05 23.65
CA GLU A 201 4.59 -8.52 25.03
C GLU A 201 4.31 -7.37 26.02
N ASP A 202 4.98 -6.24 25.81
CA ASP A 202 4.84 -5.04 26.66
C ASP A 202 3.71 -4.08 26.20
N LEU A 203 2.95 -4.45 25.16
CA LEU A 203 1.89 -3.60 24.61
C LEU A 203 0.55 -3.85 25.31
N ASN A 204 0.02 -2.81 25.95
CA ASN A 204 -1.37 -2.80 26.42
C ASN A 204 -2.32 -2.52 25.24
N THR A 205 -2.95 -3.57 24.71
CA THR A 205 -3.96 -3.43 23.64
C THR A 205 -5.26 -2.87 24.19
N THR A 206 -5.81 -1.86 23.52
CA THR A 206 -7.16 -1.33 23.79
C THR A 206 -8.14 -1.89 22.77
N GLU A 207 -9.38 -2.16 23.17
CA GLU A 207 -10.44 -2.51 22.22
C GLU A 207 -10.59 -1.41 21.15
N SER A 208 -10.66 -1.83 19.89
CA SER A 208 -10.83 -0.92 18.76
C SER A 208 -12.26 -0.96 18.24
N THR A 209 -12.82 0.20 17.89
CA THR A 209 -14.10 0.30 17.18
C THR A 209 -13.89 0.86 15.78
N TYR A 210 -14.71 0.43 14.83
CA TYR A 210 -14.65 0.97 13.47
C TYR A 210 -15.07 2.45 13.46
N VAL A 211 -14.18 3.27 12.94
CA VAL A 211 -14.44 4.69 12.69
C VAL A 211 -15.43 4.85 11.54
N GLU A 212 -15.15 4.18 10.43
CA GLU A 212 -15.93 4.17 9.21
C GLU A 212 -15.99 2.72 8.69
N LYS A 213 -17.19 2.24 8.41
CA LYS A 213 -17.43 0.87 7.93
C LYS A 213 -17.63 0.82 6.42
N GLU A 214 -18.01 1.95 5.82
CA GLU A 214 -18.25 2.06 4.40
C GLU A 214 -17.01 2.55 3.65
N GLY A 215 -16.97 2.28 2.35
CA GLY A 215 -15.89 2.73 1.49
C GLY A 215 -14.63 1.88 1.56
N PHE A 216 -13.96 1.81 0.41
CA PHE A 216 -12.70 1.09 0.25
C PHE A 216 -11.47 1.98 0.49
N PHE A 217 -11.67 3.30 0.62
CA PHE A 217 -10.64 4.25 1.05
C PHE A 217 -11.06 4.97 2.32
N ASN A 218 -10.34 4.67 3.40
CA ASN A 218 -10.50 5.26 4.72
C ASN A 218 -9.10 5.62 5.26
N PHE A 219 -8.76 6.90 5.30
CA PHE A 219 -7.38 7.34 5.54
C PHE A 219 -7.27 8.42 6.62
N TYR A 220 -6.08 8.49 7.22
CA TYR A 220 -5.65 9.51 8.18
C TYR A 220 -6.69 9.83 9.28
N PRO A 221 -7.20 8.86 10.05
CA PRO A 221 -8.02 9.20 11.21
C PRO A 221 -7.21 10.07 12.19
N LYS A 222 -7.75 11.19 12.69
CA LYS A 222 -7.09 12.03 13.70
C LYS A 222 -8.12 12.50 14.72
N VAL A 223 -7.82 12.28 15.99
CA VAL A 223 -8.65 12.77 17.10
C VAL A 223 -8.43 14.28 17.22
N SER A 224 -9.48 15.04 17.49
CA SER A 224 -9.37 16.47 17.78
C SER A 224 -8.57 16.71 19.06
N PRO A 225 -7.89 17.87 19.21
CA PRO A 225 -7.05 18.13 20.40
C PRO A 225 -7.78 18.02 21.74
N ASP A 226 -9.09 18.30 21.76
CA ASP A 226 -9.96 18.18 22.94
C ASP A 226 -10.52 16.76 23.17
N GLY A 227 -10.22 15.81 22.28
CA GLY A 227 -10.72 14.43 22.34
C GLY A 227 -12.20 14.25 21.99
N SER A 228 -12.92 15.32 21.61
CA SER A 228 -14.38 15.27 21.46
C SER A 228 -14.86 14.74 20.10
N SER A 229 -13.99 14.76 19.09
CA SER A 229 -14.30 14.39 17.72
C SER A 229 -13.13 13.70 17.02
N LEU A 230 -13.42 13.07 15.89
CA LEU A 230 -12.46 12.35 15.08
C LEU A 230 -12.65 12.74 13.62
N ALA A 231 -11.64 13.33 13.00
CA ALA A 231 -11.63 13.54 11.57
C ALA A 231 -11.07 12.32 10.84
N TYR A 232 -11.45 12.13 9.57
CA TYR A 232 -10.90 11.11 8.67
C TYR A 232 -11.25 11.42 7.21
N LEU A 233 -10.46 10.89 6.28
CA LEU A 233 -10.82 10.90 4.85
C LEU A 233 -11.55 9.61 4.50
N SER A 234 -12.66 9.71 3.76
CA SER A 234 -13.37 8.53 3.25
C SER A 234 -14.01 8.74 1.89
N ASN A 235 -14.03 7.71 1.05
CA ASN A 235 -14.89 7.69 -0.13
C ASN A 235 -16.31 7.20 0.17
N LYS A 236 -16.57 6.62 1.36
CA LYS A 236 -17.85 6.03 1.78
C LYS A 236 -18.44 5.14 0.67
N GLY A 237 -19.76 5.16 0.44
CA GLY A 237 -20.41 4.41 -0.62
C GLY A 237 -20.12 4.86 -2.06
N ARG A 238 -19.09 5.67 -2.34
CA ARG A 238 -18.74 6.06 -3.71
C ARG A 238 -17.91 4.98 -4.40
N ASP A 239 -18.29 4.64 -5.62
CA ASP A 239 -17.62 3.63 -6.45
C ASP A 239 -16.28 4.11 -7.06
N PHE A 240 -15.83 5.32 -6.72
CA PHE A 240 -14.59 5.93 -7.19
C PHE A 240 -13.71 6.41 -6.04
N SER A 241 -12.44 6.70 -6.35
CA SER A 241 -11.37 6.94 -5.38
C SER A 241 -11.38 8.30 -4.68
N LEU A 242 -12.38 9.14 -4.93
CA LEU A 242 -12.43 10.49 -4.37
C LEU A 242 -12.88 10.44 -2.91
N ALA A 243 -11.97 10.75 -2.01
CA ALA A 243 -12.24 10.85 -0.58
C ALA A 243 -12.65 12.28 -0.19
N SER A 244 -13.63 12.41 0.71
CA SER A 244 -13.98 13.66 1.38
C SER A 244 -13.46 13.65 2.81
N LEU A 245 -13.31 14.82 3.42
CA LEU A 245 -12.99 14.94 4.85
C LEU A 245 -14.28 14.93 5.67
N TYR A 246 -14.35 13.97 6.59
CA TYR A 246 -15.43 13.81 7.56
C TYR A 246 -14.94 14.15 8.95
N LEU A 247 -15.83 14.71 9.77
CA LEU A 247 -15.68 14.91 11.20
C LEU A 247 -16.77 14.11 11.90
N LYS A 248 -16.38 13.17 12.75
CA LYS A 248 -17.28 12.33 13.54
C LYS A 248 -17.25 12.73 14.99
N ASP A 249 -18.41 13.02 15.55
CA ASP A 249 -18.63 13.30 16.97
C ASP A 249 -19.69 12.32 17.53
N LYS A 250 -20.19 12.61 18.73
CA LYS A 250 -21.27 11.84 19.38
C LYS A 250 -22.60 11.83 18.60
N ASN A 251 -22.82 12.79 17.72
CA ASN A 251 -24.04 12.95 16.93
C ASN A 251 -23.94 12.25 15.57
N GLY A 252 -22.74 11.86 15.15
CA GLY A 252 -22.50 11.13 13.90
C GLY A 252 -21.36 11.75 13.08
N ALA A 253 -21.21 11.28 11.84
CA ALA A 253 -20.20 11.79 10.92
C ALA A 253 -20.78 12.88 10.01
N LYS A 254 -20.21 14.08 10.06
CA LYS A 254 -20.51 15.21 9.19
C LYS A 254 -19.42 15.36 8.13
N GLU A 255 -19.81 15.56 6.87
CA GLU A 255 -18.86 15.94 5.81
C GLU A 255 -18.49 17.42 5.97
N ILE A 256 -17.19 17.72 6.10
CA ILE A 256 -16.71 19.08 6.36
C ILE A 256 -15.85 19.66 5.23
N ALA A 257 -15.32 18.83 4.34
CA ALA A 257 -14.74 19.29 3.08
C ALA A 257 -15.09 18.30 1.96
N GLN A 258 -16.06 18.71 1.13
CA GLN A 258 -16.63 17.90 0.07
C GLN A 258 -15.84 18.06 -1.23
N VAL A 259 -15.54 16.94 -1.89
CA VAL A 259 -14.80 16.95 -3.17
C VAL A 259 -15.70 17.18 -4.38
N SER A 260 -16.98 16.82 -4.36
CA SER A 260 -17.80 16.94 -5.56
C SER A 260 -19.23 17.31 -5.20
N ASN A 261 -19.57 18.59 -5.31
CA ASN A 261 -20.97 18.94 -5.54
C ASN A 261 -21.25 18.84 -7.04
N GLN A 262 -21.44 17.59 -7.46
CA GLN A 262 -22.13 17.19 -8.69
C GLN A 262 -22.36 15.69 -8.62
N LEU A 263 -23.57 15.28 -8.99
CA LEU A 263 -24.04 13.90 -9.14
C LEU A 263 -24.72 13.23 -7.94
N PHE A 264 -25.42 13.94 -7.06
CA PHE A 264 -26.55 13.31 -6.32
C PHE A 264 -27.65 14.32 -6.04
N ASP A 265 -28.08 15.06 -7.08
CA ASP A 265 -29.47 15.49 -7.10
C ASP A 265 -30.29 14.28 -7.57
N ASN A 266 -31.41 13.98 -6.91
CA ASN A 266 -32.20 12.74 -7.08
C ASN A 266 -32.92 12.64 -8.45
N HIS A 267 -32.48 13.41 -9.43
CA HIS A 267 -32.96 13.38 -10.79
C HIS A 267 -31.80 13.03 -11.72
N GLN A 268 -31.87 11.81 -12.25
CA GLN A 268 -31.04 11.40 -13.36
C GLN A 268 -31.12 12.42 -14.49
N GLN A 269 -30.04 13.17 -14.66
CA GLN A 269 -29.67 13.73 -15.94
C GLN A 269 -28.19 13.40 -16.14
N HIS A 270 -27.90 12.73 -17.25
CA HIS A 270 -26.56 12.59 -17.77
C HIS A 270 -26.01 13.99 -18.09
N THR A 271 -25.45 14.66 -17.10
CA THR A 271 -24.74 15.92 -17.30
C THR A 271 -23.29 15.61 -17.65
N SER A 272 -22.88 16.17 -18.79
CA SER A 272 -21.52 16.13 -19.33
C SER A 272 -20.48 16.61 -18.31
N ALA A 273 -19.22 16.19 -18.46
CA ALA A 273 -18.04 16.48 -17.62
C ALA A 273 -17.62 17.97 -17.57
N THR A 274 -18.54 18.91 -17.75
CA THR A 274 -18.29 20.33 -17.98
C THR A 274 -18.64 21.24 -16.82
N GLU A 275 -19.25 20.73 -15.75
CA GLU A 275 -19.35 21.52 -14.54
C GLU A 275 -18.08 21.28 -13.68
N LYS A 276 -17.47 22.40 -13.25
CA LYS A 276 -16.12 22.40 -12.66
C LYS A 276 -16.24 22.09 -11.16
N PRO A 277 -15.72 20.96 -10.67
CA PRO A 277 -15.67 20.74 -9.23
C PRO A 277 -14.70 21.76 -8.60
N LEU A 278 -15.11 22.40 -7.51
CA LEU A 278 -14.29 23.36 -6.75
C LEU A 278 -13.10 22.69 -6.07
N ILE A 279 -13.18 21.38 -5.85
CA ILE A 279 -12.22 20.51 -5.16
C ILE A 279 -12.12 19.23 -6.02
N THR A 280 -10.95 18.72 -6.38
CA THR A 280 -10.87 17.55 -7.29
C THR A 280 -10.54 16.26 -6.54
N ILE A 281 -9.61 16.28 -5.58
CA ILE A 281 -9.23 15.11 -4.75
C ILE A 281 -8.65 15.60 -3.42
N LEU A 282 -9.10 15.06 -2.27
CA LEU A 282 -8.36 15.07 -1.00
C LEU A 282 -7.64 13.72 -0.88
N ALA A 283 -6.33 13.71 -1.14
CA ALA A 283 -5.52 12.48 -1.16
C ALA A 283 -4.25 12.59 -0.30
N THR A 284 -4.18 13.58 0.58
CA THR A 284 -3.03 13.79 1.46
C THR A 284 -3.50 13.97 2.89
N SER A 285 -2.58 13.85 3.83
CA SER A 285 -2.82 14.17 5.24
C SER A 285 -3.40 15.59 5.43
N TYR A 286 -4.08 15.78 6.56
CA TYR A 286 -4.61 17.04 7.05
C TYR A 286 -4.17 17.25 8.51
N SER A 287 -4.38 18.43 9.09
CA SER A 287 -4.02 18.72 10.49
C SER A 287 -5.05 19.57 11.19
N PHE A 288 -5.41 19.20 12.41
CA PHE A 288 -6.06 20.13 13.34
C PHE A 288 -5.11 21.27 13.72
N SER A 289 -5.65 22.45 13.97
CA SER A 289 -4.97 23.48 14.77
C SER A 289 -4.91 23.02 16.23
N PRO A 290 -3.91 23.46 17.01
CA PRO A 290 -3.74 23.01 18.39
C PRO A 290 -4.89 23.42 19.32
N ASP A 291 -5.61 24.50 19.00
CA ASP A 291 -6.83 24.91 19.70
C ASP A 291 -8.08 24.09 19.32
N GLY A 292 -7.94 23.17 18.36
CA GLY A 292 -9.02 22.34 17.85
C GLY A 292 -10.07 23.07 17.01
N LYS A 293 -9.94 24.38 16.76
CA LYS A 293 -10.98 25.18 16.07
C LYS A 293 -10.91 25.08 14.56
N ASN A 294 -9.79 24.66 14.01
CA ASN A 294 -9.52 24.68 12.58
C ASN A 294 -8.93 23.36 12.10
N ILE A 295 -9.15 23.05 10.82
CA ILE A 295 -8.51 21.93 10.13
C ILE A 295 -7.85 22.45 8.85
N ALA A 296 -6.53 22.30 8.74
CA ALA A 296 -5.78 22.55 7.53
C ALA A 296 -5.75 21.29 6.64
N TYR A 297 -6.05 21.45 5.36
CA TYR A 297 -6.07 20.34 4.40
C TYR A 297 -5.65 20.82 3.00
N SER A 298 -5.23 19.89 2.15
CA SER A 298 -4.80 20.19 0.78
C SER A 298 -5.88 19.81 -0.23
N VAL A 299 -6.18 20.72 -1.15
CA VAL A 299 -7.12 20.50 -2.25
C VAL A 299 -6.38 20.44 -3.56
N ASN A 300 -6.58 19.36 -4.33
CA ASN A 300 -6.17 19.30 -5.72
C ASN A 300 -7.16 20.05 -6.63
N LYS A 301 -6.65 20.89 -7.54
CA LYS A 301 -7.39 21.56 -8.60
C LYS A 301 -6.69 21.34 -9.94
N ALA A 302 -7.41 20.76 -10.90
CA ALA A 302 -6.96 20.67 -12.28
C ALA A 302 -7.11 22.02 -13.01
N THR A 303 -6.13 22.38 -13.84
CA THR A 303 -6.26 23.48 -14.80
C THR A 303 -6.87 23.01 -16.11
N LYS A 304 -7.28 23.95 -16.96
CA LYS A 304 -7.73 23.67 -18.33
C LYS A 304 -6.68 22.96 -19.20
N TYR A 305 -5.41 22.92 -18.77
CA TYR A 305 -4.31 22.28 -19.46
C TYR A 305 -3.95 20.91 -18.87
N GLY A 306 -4.76 20.39 -17.94
CA GLY A 306 -4.51 19.10 -17.27
C GLY A 306 -3.44 19.15 -16.17
N GLU A 307 -2.92 20.33 -15.84
CA GLU A 307 -2.00 20.46 -14.70
C GLU A 307 -2.76 20.39 -13.39
N SER A 308 -2.24 19.64 -12.42
CA SER A 308 -2.76 19.55 -11.06
C SER A 308 -2.00 20.51 -10.15
N TYR A 309 -2.73 21.41 -9.49
CA TYR A 309 -2.19 22.27 -8.43
C TYR A 309 -2.84 21.88 -7.10
N ARG A 310 -2.01 21.80 -6.07
CA ARG A 310 -2.45 21.57 -4.70
C ARG A 310 -2.35 22.88 -3.92
N ASP A 311 -3.44 23.25 -3.24
CA ASP A 311 -3.52 24.44 -2.42
C ASP A 311 -4.00 24.10 -1.01
N ILE A 312 -3.48 24.81 -0.01
CA ILE A 312 -3.89 24.65 1.39
C ILE A 312 -5.12 25.50 1.69
N PHE A 313 -6.10 24.85 2.30
CA PHE A 313 -7.31 25.46 2.84
C PHE A 313 -7.37 25.20 4.34
N VAL A 314 -8.07 26.08 5.04
CA VAL A 314 -8.41 25.93 6.45
C VAL A 314 -9.93 25.93 6.58
N TYR A 315 -10.48 24.89 7.19
CA TYR A 315 -11.88 24.84 7.59
C TYR A 315 -11.99 25.25 9.06
N ASN A 316 -12.84 26.23 9.35
CA ASN A 316 -13.12 26.65 10.71
C ASN A 316 -14.37 25.91 11.22
N LEU A 317 -14.23 25.16 12.31
CA LEU A 317 -15.28 24.29 12.85
C LEU A 317 -16.45 25.06 13.47
N GLU A 318 -16.21 26.27 13.97
CA GLU A 318 -17.22 27.09 14.66
C GLU A 318 -18.11 27.85 13.67
N THR A 319 -17.50 28.46 12.65
CA THR A 319 -18.20 29.26 11.64
C THR A 319 -18.61 28.45 10.41
N GLU A 320 -18.10 27.21 10.30
CA GLU A 320 -18.28 26.33 9.14
C GLU A 320 -17.81 26.94 7.81
N THR A 321 -16.78 27.79 7.87
CA THR A 321 -16.25 28.49 6.68
C THR A 321 -14.90 27.96 6.22
N HIS A 322 -14.63 28.11 4.93
CA HIS A 322 -13.36 27.74 4.31
C HIS A 322 -12.51 28.98 3.98
N LYS A 323 -11.28 29.02 4.49
CA LYS A 323 -10.28 30.05 4.16
C LYS A 323 -9.20 29.45 3.26
N LYS A 324 -9.05 29.98 2.04
CA LYS A 324 -7.94 29.62 1.14
C LYS A 324 -6.65 30.31 1.60
N LEU A 325 -5.60 29.53 1.90
CA LEU A 325 -4.29 30.03 2.34
C LEU A 325 -3.31 30.21 1.19
N THR A 326 -3.26 29.27 0.24
CA THR A 326 -2.33 29.34 -0.90
C THR A 326 -3.07 29.36 -2.22
N ASN A 327 -2.46 29.87 -3.29
CA ASN A 327 -3.05 29.87 -4.63
C ASN A 327 -2.06 29.41 -5.70
N GLY A 328 -2.32 28.27 -6.34
CA GLY A 328 -1.42 27.68 -7.33
C GLY A 328 -0.04 27.31 -6.76
N ALA A 329 0.08 27.12 -5.45
CA ALA A 329 1.38 27.00 -4.79
C ALA A 329 2.00 25.60 -4.90
N ARG A 330 1.18 24.58 -5.23
CA ARG A 330 1.54 23.16 -5.28
C ARG A 330 2.02 22.66 -3.90
N ILE A 331 1.27 23.00 -2.86
CA ILE A 331 1.57 22.70 -1.46
C ILE A 331 0.56 21.69 -0.91
N GLU A 332 1.02 20.73 -0.11
CA GLU A 332 0.20 19.69 0.49
C GLU A 332 0.72 19.20 1.85
N SER A 333 0.02 18.19 2.41
CA SER A 333 0.38 17.52 3.66
C SER A 333 0.64 18.52 4.79
N PRO A 334 -0.32 19.42 5.09
CA PRO A 334 -0.16 20.43 6.12
C PRO A 334 -0.07 19.80 7.51
N SER A 335 0.76 20.39 8.35
CA SER A 335 0.99 20.02 9.73
C SER A 335 1.10 21.27 10.58
N TRP A 336 0.14 21.47 11.48
CA TRP A 336 0.09 22.67 12.32
C TRP A 336 1.14 22.57 13.43
N SER A 337 1.84 23.67 13.71
CA SER A 337 2.69 23.76 14.89
C SER A 337 1.84 23.74 16.17
N SER A 338 2.40 23.17 17.25
CA SER A 338 1.74 23.11 18.55
C SER A 338 1.40 24.49 19.12
N ASP A 339 2.17 25.52 18.73
CA ASP A 339 1.90 26.93 19.10
C ASP A 339 0.84 27.61 18.22
N GLY A 340 0.35 26.96 17.16
CA GLY A 340 -0.68 27.47 16.26
C GLY A 340 -0.20 28.51 15.24
N SER A 341 1.04 28.99 15.36
CA SER A 341 1.54 30.13 14.58
C SER A 341 1.95 29.78 13.14
N LYS A 342 2.20 28.50 12.86
CA LYS A 342 2.81 28.03 11.60
C LYS A 342 2.19 26.72 11.14
N ILE A 343 2.22 26.49 9.84
CA ILE A 343 1.87 25.22 9.20
C ILE A 343 3.08 24.77 8.39
N ALA A 344 3.69 23.63 8.76
CA ALA A 344 4.66 22.96 7.92
C ALA A 344 3.92 22.23 6.79
N ALA A 345 4.50 22.21 5.60
CA ALA A 345 3.89 21.55 4.45
C ALA A 345 4.95 21.15 3.42
N VAL A 346 4.55 20.36 2.44
CA VAL A 346 5.41 19.93 1.32
C VAL A 346 5.05 20.70 0.06
N ARG A 347 6.02 21.34 -0.59
CA ARG A 347 5.84 22.05 -1.85
C ARG A 347 6.50 21.32 -3.01
N TYR A 348 5.75 21.08 -4.08
CA TYR A 348 6.30 20.56 -5.34
C TYR A 348 6.82 21.67 -6.23
N ASN A 349 8.03 21.46 -6.77
CA ASN A 349 8.62 22.32 -7.77
C ASN A 349 9.49 21.50 -8.72
N LYS A 350 9.14 21.51 -10.03
CA LYS A 350 9.93 20.87 -11.11
C LYS A 350 10.37 19.43 -10.81
N GLY A 351 9.47 18.61 -10.27
CA GLY A 351 9.75 17.19 -9.96
C GLY A 351 10.53 16.95 -8.67
N THR A 352 10.75 17.99 -7.86
CA THR A 352 11.34 17.89 -6.52
C THR A 352 10.35 18.38 -5.47
N GLN A 353 10.42 17.84 -4.25
CA GLN A 353 9.65 18.30 -3.11
C GLN A 353 10.53 19.03 -2.10
N ASN A 354 9.97 20.07 -1.49
CA ASN A 354 10.68 20.89 -0.50
C ASN A 354 9.79 21.17 0.71
N LEU A 355 10.41 21.23 1.88
CA LEU A 355 9.75 21.61 3.11
C LEU A 355 9.54 23.12 3.13
N VAL A 356 8.33 23.53 3.48
CA VAL A 356 7.94 24.94 3.60
C VAL A 356 7.17 25.16 4.89
N ILE A 357 7.18 26.40 5.37
CA ILE A 357 6.30 26.90 6.42
C ILE A 357 5.35 27.94 5.83
N LEU A 358 4.10 27.87 6.27
CA LEU A 358 3.06 28.85 5.98
C LEU A 358 2.60 29.51 7.26
N ASN A 359 2.37 30.82 7.20
CA ASN A 359 1.69 31.55 8.26
C ASN A 359 0.18 31.60 7.94
N PRO A 360 -0.72 31.03 8.78
CA PRO A 360 -2.16 30.97 8.50
C PRO A 360 -2.86 32.34 8.51
N GLU A 361 -2.26 33.35 9.15
CA GLU A 361 -2.78 34.72 9.21
C GLU A 361 -2.31 35.57 8.03
N THR A 362 -0.99 35.67 7.83
CA THR A 362 -0.41 36.52 6.78
C THR A 362 -0.41 35.87 5.40
N LYS A 363 -0.62 34.55 5.33
CA LYS A 363 -0.49 33.71 4.11
C LYS A 363 0.92 33.68 3.51
N GLU A 364 1.91 34.15 4.27
CA GLU A 364 3.31 34.13 3.85
C GLU A 364 3.83 32.68 3.80
N ILE A 365 4.63 32.38 2.78
CA ILE A 365 5.25 31.07 2.56
C ILE A 365 6.76 31.23 2.62
N THR A 366 7.41 30.52 3.53
CA THR A 366 8.87 30.47 3.67
C THR A 366 9.37 29.07 3.30
N SER A 367 10.33 28.98 2.38
CA SER A 367 11.01 27.71 2.09
C SER A 367 12.06 27.39 3.15
N LEU A 368 12.02 26.16 3.67
CA LEU A 368 13.00 25.64 4.62
C LEU A 368 14.10 24.83 3.93
N THR A 369 13.75 24.11 2.87
CA THR A 369 14.71 23.39 2.03
C THR A 369 14.70 23.92 0.59
N SER A 370 15.76 23.62 -0.17
CA SER A 370 15.92 24.08 -1.57
C SER A 370 16.52 23.01 -2.49
N TYR A 371 16.08 21.76 -2.31
CA TYR A 371 16.39 20.59 -3.13
C TYR A 371 16.06 20.82 -4.61
N LYS A 372 16.82 20.16 -5.51
CA LYS A 372 16.75 20.40 -6.98
C LYS A 372 16.93 19.15 -7.84
N ASN A 373 17.23 18.00 -7.27
CA ASN A 373 17.69 16.80 -7.97
C ASN A 373 16.72 15.62 -7.85
N GLY A 374 15.44 15.89 -7.61
CA GLY A 374 14.39 14.88 -7.52
C GLY A 374 14.18 14.31 -6.11
N GLU A 375 14.71 14.98 -5.08
CA GLU A 375 14.46 14.63 -3.69
C GLU A 375 12.96 14.73 -3.36
N THR A 376 12.48 13.77 -2.58
CA THR A 376 11.09 13.65 -2.18
C THR A 376 10.94 13.78 -0.67
N ILE A 377 9.90 14.49 -0.23
CA ILE A 377 9.56 14.73 1.18
C ILE A 377 8.10 14.34 1.40
N TYR A 378 7.83 13.66 2.50
CA TYR A 378 6.51 13.19 2.86
C TYR A 378 6.20 13.52 4.33
N THR A 379 4.91 13.69 4.59
CA THR A 379 4.31 13.68 5.95
C THR A 379 5.10 14.45 7.02
N PRO A 380 5.31 15.78 6.86
CA PRO A 380 5.99 16.57 7.88
C PRO A 380 5.17 16.62 9.17
N VAL A 381 5.84 16.51 10.33
CA VAL A 381 5.22 16.61 11.66
C VAL A 381 6.08 17.48 12.58
N TRP A 382 5.42 18.34 13.34
CA TRP A 382 6.09 19.16 14.35
C TRP A 382 6.38 18.37 15.62
N ASN A 383 7.40 18.77 16.35
CA ASN A 383 7.55 18.39 17.75
C ASN A 383 6.66 19.26 18.66
N PRO A 384 6.39 18.82 19.90
CA PRO A 384 5.58 19.58 20.86
C PRO A 384 6.08 21.01 21.08
N GLU A 385 7.39 21.23 21.09
CA GLU A 385 8.00 22.54 21.33
C GLU A 385 8.01 23.48 20.10
N SER A 386 7.48 23.04 18.94
CA SER A 386 7.39 23.83 17.71
C SER A 386 8.71 24.41 17.20
N ASN A 387 9.84 23.70 17.42
CA ASN A 387 11.17 24.11 16.96
C ASN A 387 11.85 23.09 16.03
N LEU A 388 11.30 21.88 15.91
CA LEU A 388 11.75 20.82 15.01
C LEU A 388 10.59 20.36 14.12
N ILE A 389 10.91 19.99 12.88
CA ILE A 389 9.99 19.32 11.96
C ILE A 389 10.61 18.00 11.52
N TYR A 390 9.97 16.88 11.83
CA TYR A 390 10.33 15.56 11.32
C TYR A 390 9.60 15.29 10.01
N PHE A 391 10.24 14.59 9.07
CA PHE A 391 9.62 14.24 7.79
C PHE A 391 10.30 12.99 7.22
N ALA A 392 9.53 12.20 6.46
CA ALA A 392 10.12 11.14 5.65
C ALA A 392 10.73 11.74 4.39
N PHE A 393 11.91 11.26 4.00
CA PHE A 393 12.69 11.76 2.88
C PHE A 393 13.18 10.61 2.03
N ALA A 394 13.07 10.73 0.71
CA ALA A 394 13.70 9.80 -0.22
C ALA A 394 14.55 10.55 -1.25
N ASN A 395 15.68 9.92 -1.59
CA ASN A 395 16.56 10.38 -2.64
C ASN A 395 17.12 9.17 -3.40
N ARG A 396 16.45 8.80 -4.51
CA ARG A 396 16.87 7.71 -5.41
C ARG A 396 16.98 6.33 -4.74
N GLY A 397 16.16 6.04 -3.73
CA GLY A 397 16.29 4.83 -2.92
C GLY A 397 15.20 4.66 -1.88
N SER A 398 15.55 4.02 -0.75
CA SER A 398 14.70 3.88 0.44
C SER A 398 14.34 5.25 1.03
N ARG A 399 13.38 5.25 1.97
CA ARG A 399 13.05 6.45 2.75
C ARG A 399 13.69 6.40 4.13
N SER A 400 14.16 7.56 4.54
CA SER A 400 14.76 7.84 5.85
C SER A 400 13.88 8.86 6.58
N ILE A 401 13.94 8.88 7.91
CA ILE A 401 13.33 9.93 8.73
C ILE A 401 14.39 10.98 9.04
N LEU A 402 14.12 12.22 8.63
CA LEU A 402 14.99 13.37 8.84
C LEU A 402 14.26 14.37 9.75
N ARG A 403 15.02 15.27 10.37
CA ARG A 403 14.51 16.44 11.10
C ARG A 403 15.09 17.73 10.54
N TYR A 404 14.29 18.78 10.50
CA TYR A 404 14.71 20.15 10.26
C TYR A 404 14.64 20.94 11.57
N ASP A 405 15.74 21.57 11.98
CA ASP A 405 15.80 22.45 13.15
C ASP A 405 15.61 23.91 12.74
N LEU A 406 14.60 24.58 13.29
CA LEU A 406 14.28 25.97 12.94
C LEU A 406 15.34 27.00 13.40
N ARG A 407 16.08 26.70 14.47
CA ARG A 407 17.10 27.58 15.04
C ARG A 407 18.39 27.52 14.23
N SER A 408 18.89 26.31 13.99
CA SER A 408 20.12 26.11 13.23
C SER A 408 19.92 26.17 11.71
N LYS A 409 18.68 25.95 11.25
CA LYS A 409 18.30 25.79 9.82
C LYS A 409 18.96 24.60 9.15
N ASN A 410 19.33 23.58 9.93
CA ASN A 410 19.95 22.36 9.44
C ASN A 410 18.94 21.22 9.30
N VAL A 411 19.21 20.34 8.35
CA VAL A 411 18.54 19.05 8.19
C VAL A 411 19.48 17.95 8.68
N GLU A 412 18.99 17.06 9.53
CA GLU A 412 19.77 15.96 10.10
C GLU A 412 18.99 14.64 9.97
N PRO A 413 19.67 13.51 9.68
CA PRO A 413 19.04 12.19 9.75
C PRO A 413 18.70 11.83 11.20
N VAL A 414 17.56 11.16 11.38
CA VAL A 414 17.10 10.61 12.67
C VAL A 414 17.09 9.09 12.59
N ILE A 415 16.52 8.56 11.50
CA ILE A 415 16.57 7.14 11.15
C ILE A 415 16.98 7.08 9.69
N ASP A 416 18.16 6.52 9.43
CA ASP A 416 18.73 6.45 8.08
C ASP A 416 19.38 5.07 7.91
N ASP A 417 18.73 4.22 7.14
CA ASP A 417 19.18 2.87 6.82
C ASP A 417 18.86 2.59 5.35
N GLU A 418 19.88 2.23 4.57
CA GLU A 418 19.75 2.02 3.14
C GLU A 418 18.90 0.78 2.78
N PHE A 419 18.71 -0.14 3.73
CA PHE A 419 17.94 -1.38 3.54
C PHE A 419 16.52 -1.28 4.08
N ILE A 420 16.20 -0.26 4.88
CA ILE A 420 14.90 -0.11 5.53
C ILE A 420 14.16 1.11 4.96
N ASP A 421 12.98 0.87 4.38
CA ASP A 421 12.07 1.96 3.97
C ASP A 421 11.24 2.42 5.18
N THR A 422 11.71 3.49 5.82
CA THR A 422 11.06 4.11 6.98
C THR A 422 10.09 5.21 6.55
N ARG A 423 8.90 5.21 7.15
CA ARG A 423 7.76 6.02 6.69
C ARG A 423 7.03 6.66 7.86
N ASP A 424 6.31 7.74 7.56
CA ASP A 424 5.29 8.35 8.41
C ASP A 424 5.74 8.62 9.85
N PRO A 425 6.59 9.64 10.05
CA PRO A 425 6.99 10.02 11.40
C PRO A 425 5.76 10.40 12.22
N PHE A 426 5.68 9.85 13.43
CA PHE A 426 4.65 10.18 14.41
C PHE A 426 5.33 10.63 15.69
N ILE A 427 5.00 11.85 16.13
CA ILE A 427 5.49 12.44 17.37
C ILE A 427 4.26 12.71 18.23
N SER A 428 4.24 12.16 19.44
CA SER A 428 3.17 12.33 20.43
C SER A 428 3.63 13.15 21.62
#